data_AF-A0A517MVH7-F1
#
_entry.id   AF-A0A517MVH7-F1
#
_cell.length_a   1.000
_cell.length_b   1.000
_cell.length_c   1.000
_cell.angle_alpha   90.00
_cell.angle_beta   90.00
_cell.angle_gamma   90.00
#
_symmetry.space_group_name_H-M   'P 1'
#
loop_
_entity.id
_entity.type
_entity.pdbx_description
1 polymer ?
#
loop_
_entity_poly.entity_id
_entity_poly.type
_entity_poly.pdbx_seq_one_letter_code
_entity_poly.pdbx_strand_id
1 'polypeptide(L)'
;MSSSPKQINRVNEAAPAPPGFAQRYAVLLVLVLIGTATTGYFIGLTSPMTASSGQPSPTSVAVHLAEPAHATSKVIPATAYADMSAVRAQRFRQQGLPLAALRKQPEDPFAEIEIDESKKLDSLASREEIRAYNGAPPTVPHPIDQLDTAACMACHGEGLKSASLRASKMPHPYYSNCTQCHVEQQANFVFASAVFENSFTGLKAPTSGSRAYTGAPPVIPHSTWMRNDCLSCHGRVAAPGMQSTHPWRANCLQCHGESSQLNQDKFEEIPQFLAVPVLLDINE
;
A
#
# COMPACT_ATOMS: atom_id res chain seq x y z
N MET A 1 24.64 75.24 52.47
CA MET A 1 23.80 74.04 52.45
C MET A 1 24.52 73.00 51.61
N SER A 2 25.01 71.96 52.28
CA SER A 2 25.82 70.88 51.72
C SER A 2 24.91 69.72 51.32
N SER A 3 25.07 69.19 50.12
CA SER A 3 24.42 67.94 49.69
C SER A 3 25.37 67.17 48.77
N SER A 4 26.00 66.14 49.34
CA SER A 4 26.87 65.17 48.67
C SER A 4 26.11 64.32 47.63
N PRO A 5 26.73 63.98 46.49
CA PRO A 5 26.24 62.92 45.64
C PRO A 5 26.72 61.55 46.12
N LYS A 6 25.79 60.59 46.10
CA LYS A 6 25.89 59.20 46.53
C LYS A 6 26.66 58.38 45.49
N GLN A 7 27.81 57.82 45.84
CA GLN A 7 28.54 56.89 44.98
C GLN A 7 27.81 55.54 44.91
N ILE A 8 27.61 55.06 43.68
CA ILE A 8 27.03 53.76 43.35
C ILE A 8 28.21 52.83 43.00
N ASN A 9 28.51 51.88 43.87
CA ASN A 9 29.55 50.88 43.63
C ASN A 9 29.07 49.89 42.55
N ARG A 10 29.63 50.00 41.33
CA ARG A 10 29.59 48.92 40.34
C ARG A 10 30.58 47.85 40.75
N VAL A 11 30.08 46.70 41.15
CA VAL A 11 30.88 45.48 41.31
C VAL A 11 31.26 45.03 39.90
N ASN A 12 32.55 45.07 39.58
CA ASN A 12 33.06 44.52 38.33
C ASN A 12 33.05 42.99 38.45
N GLU A 13 32.04 42.33 37.86
CA GLU A 13 32.09 40.88 37.62
C GLU A 13 33.21 40.59 36.61
N ALA A 14 34.23 39.88 37.07
CA ALA A 14 35.34 39.43 36.24
C ALA A 14 34.83 38.43 35.20
N ALA A 15 35.20 38.63 33.94
CA ALA A 15 34.89 37.71 32.86
C ALA A 15 35.46 36.31 33.16
N PRO A 16 34.69 35.23 32.91
CA PRO A 16 35.12 33.88 33.21
C PRO A 16 36.40 33.53 32.42
N ALA A 17 37.37 32.96 33.12
CA ALA A 17 38.63 32.52 32.53
C ALA A 17 38.39 31.50 31.41
N PRO A 18 39.20 31.50 30.34
CA PRO A 18 39.02 30.57 29.24
C PRO A 18 39.18 29.12 29.73
N PRO A 19 38.37 28.18 29.21
CA PRO A 19 38.42 26.80 29.65
C PRO A 19 39.80 26.22 29.39
N GLY A 20 40.34 25.58 30.44
CA GLY A 20 41.64 24.93 30.41
C GLY A 20 41.70 23.84 29.35
N PHE A 21 42.91 23.50 28.90
CA PHE A 21 43.16 22.51 27.85
C PHE A 21 42.38 21.20 28.10
N ALA A 22 42.38 20.66 29.32
CA ALA A 22 41.64 19.45 29.69
C ALA A 22 40.13 19.55 29.49
N GLN A 23 39.53 20.72 29.74
CA GLN A 23 38.09 20.94 29.59
C GLN A 23 37.67 20.95 28.12
N ARG A 24 38.54 21.42 27.21
CA ARG A 24 38.29 21.40 25.76
C ARG A 24 38.28 19.98 25.21
N TYR A 25 39.21 19.11 25.66
CA TYR A 25 39.22 17.70 25.25
C TYR A 25 38.06 16.91 25.83
N ALA A 26 37.64 17.20 27.07
CA ALA A 26 36.45 16.58 27.66
C ALA A 26 35.18 16.88 26.85
N VAL A 27 34.98 18.13 26.42
CA VAL A 27 33.85 18.52 25.58
C VAL A 27 33.90 17.82 24.21
N LEU A 28 35.07 17.70 23.59
CA LEU A 28 35.21 16.98 22.32
C LEU A 28 34.88 15.49 22.46
N LEU A 29 35.34 14.82 23.53
CA LEU A 29 35.02 13.42 23.78
C LEU A 29 33.52 13.20 23.97
N VAL A 30 32.84 14.09 24.69
CA VAL A 30 31.38 14.03 24.88
C VAL A 30 30.64 14.19 23.54
N LEU A 31 31.07 15.14 22.70
CA LEU A 31 30.46 15.34 21.37
C LEU A 31 30.67 14.12 20.45
N VAL A 32 31.85 13.50 20.47
CA VAL A 32 32.11 12.27 19.71
C VAL A 32 31.23 11.13 20.21
N LEU A 33 31.11 10.94 21.53
CA LEU A 33 30.25 9.92 22.13
C LEU A 33 28.79 10.11 21.72
N ILE A 34 28.25 11.33 21.82
CA ILE A 34 26.89 11.65 21.40
C ILE A 34 26.71 11.37 19.91
N GLY A 35 27.67 11.79 19.06
CA GLY A 35 27.63 11.54 17.61
C GLY A 35 27.64 10.05 17.26
N THR A 36 28.47 9.24 17.95
CA THR A 36 28.46 7.78 17.76
C THR A 36 27.17 7.13 18.23
N ALA A 37 26.62 7.58 19.37
CA ALA A 37 25.38 7.04 19.91
C ALA A 37 24.17 7.36 19.04
N THR A 38 24.05 8.60 18.54
CA THR A 38 22.96 8.99 17.63
C THR A 38 23.07 8.25 16.30
N THR A 39 24.27 8.15 15.73
CA THR A 39 24.49 7.37 14.50
C THR A 39 24.13 5.91 14.69
N GLY A 40 24.56 5.29 15.80
CA GLY A 40 24.20 3.91 16.15
C GLY A 40 22.69 3.70 16.34
N TYR A 41 22.00 4.65 16.99
CA TYR A 41 20.55 4.63 17.16
C TYR A 41 19.81 4.63 15.83
N PHE A 42 20.18 5.53 14.90
CA PHE A 42 19.55 5.58 13.59
C PHE A 42 19.88 4.36 12.72
N ILE A 43 21.12 3.85 12.76
CA ILE A 43 21.48 2.59 12.08
C ILE A 43 20.65 1.43 12.63
N GLY A 44 20.45 1.36 13.96
CA GLY A 44 19.63 0.36 14.63
C GLY A 44 18.14 0.41 14.23
N LEU A 45 17.57 1.61 14.07
CA LEU A 45 16.20 1.79 13.57
C LEU A 45 16.03 1.35 12.11
N THR A 46 17.09 1.42 11.31
CA THR A 46 17.06 1.02 9.89
C THR A 46 17.48 -0.41 9.62
N SER A 47 18.05 -1.10 10.62
CA SER A 47 18.47 -2.49 10.46
C SER A 47 17.25 -3.40 10.57
N PRO A 48 16.88 -4.15 9.51
CA PRO A 48 15.86 -5.18 9.66
C PRO A 48 16.35 -6.16 10.72
N MET A 49 15.47 -6.52 11.67
CA MET A 49 15.77 -7.56 12.64
C MET A 49 16.02 -8.85 11.85
N THR A 50 17.27 -9.16 11.53
CA THR A 50 17.65 -10.47 11.04
C THR A 50 17.39 -11.42 12.19
N ALA A 51 16.25 -12.12 12.12
CA ALA A 51 15.99 -13.27 12.95
C ALA A 51 17.24 -14.16 12.89
N SER A 52 17.75 -14.51 14.07
CA SER A 52 18.88 -15.40 14.27
C SER A 52 18.83 -16.54 13.26
N SER A 53 19.86 -16.62 12.42
CA SER A 53 20.08 -17.69 11.47
C SER A 53 20.33 -19.00 12.22
N GLY A 54 19.25 -19.64 12.67
CA GLY A 54 19.26 -21.07 12.91
C GLY A 54 19.50 -21.74 11.57
N GLN A 55 20.61 -22.44 11.43
CA GLN A 55 20.89 -23.26 10.25
C GLN A 55 19.69 -24.16 9.96
N PRO A 56 19.05 -24.08 8.78
CA PRO A 56 18.12 -25.12 8.37
C PRO A 56 18.93 -26.37 8.04
N SER A 57 18.55 -27.49 8.65
CA SER A 57 19.00 -28.84 8.29
C SER A 57 18.83 -29.08 6.79
N PRO A 58 19.71 -29.86 6.14
CA PRO A 58 19.61 -30.15 4.73
C PRO A 58 18.51 -31.20 4.50
N THR A 59 17.25 -30.79 4.54
CA THR A 59 16.18 -31.58 3.94
C THR A 59 16.15 -31.20 2.47
N SER A 60 16.57 -32.15 1.63
CA SER A 60 16.55 -32.05 0.17
C SER A 60 15.15 -31.67 -0.32
N VAL A 61 14.94 -30.38 -0.58
CA VAL A 61 13.80 -29.89 -1.36
C VAL A 61 14.12 -30.27 -2.80
N ALA A 62 13.43 -31.31 -3.29
CA ALA A 62 13.35 -31.54 -4.71
C ALA A 62 12.76 -30.27 -5.33
N VAL A 63 13.61 -29.53 -6.03
CA VAL A 63 13.21 -28.42 -6.89
C VAL A 63 12.41 -29.06 -8.01
N HIS A 64 11.10 -29.17 -7.83
CA HIS A 64 10.23 -29.25 -8.98
C HIS A 64 10.41 -27.92 -9.71
N LEU A 65 11.12 -28.00 -10.84
CA LEU A 65 11.12 -26.99 -11.87
C LEU A 65 9.65 -26.65 -12.13
N ALA A 66 9.19 -25.54 -11.58
CA ALA A 66 7.87 -25.02 -11.87
C ALA A 66 7.82 -24.80 -13.38
N GLU A 67 7.01 -25.62 -14.04
CA GLU A 67 6.69 -25.44 -15.45
C GLU A 67 6.17 -24.00 -15.61
N PRO A 68 6.65 -23.23 -16.61
CA PRO A 68 6.31 -21.83 -16.72
C PRO A 68 4.80 -21.68 -16.76
N ALA A 69 4.28 -20.94 -15.78
CA ALA A 69 2.86 -20.63 -15.67
C ALA A 69 2.32 -20.23 -17.05
N HIS A 70 1.23 -20.88 -17.41
CA HIS A 70 0.60 -20.87 -18.72
C HIS A 70 0.64 -19.52 -19.46
N ALA A 71 0.90 -19.61 -20.76
CA ALA A 71 0.90 -18.56 -21.77
C ALA A 71 -0.44 -17.79 -21.95
N THR A 72 -1.34 -17.84 -20.97
CA THR A 72 -2.67 -17.21 -20.98
C THR A 72 -2.77 -15.99 -20.06
N SER A 73 -1.80 -15.76 -19.17
CA SER A 73 -1.81 -14.55 -18.34
C SER A 73 -1.41 -13.34 -19.18
N LYS A 74 -2.28 -12.32 -19.25
CA LYS A 74 -1.97 -10.99 -19.79
C LYS A 74 -0.92 -10.24 -18.94
N VAL A 75 -0.36 -10.88 -17.92
CA VAL A 75 0.63 -10.33 -17.00
C VAL A 75 2.01 -10.78 -17.45
N ILE A 76 2.92 -9.83 -17.64
CA ILE A 76 4.33 -10.13 -17.87
C ILE A 76 4.87 -10.79 -16.60
N PRO A 77 5.35 -12.04 -16.67
CA PRO A 77 5.87 -12.73 -15.49
C PRO A 77 7.05 -11.93 -14.94
N ALA A 78 7.00 -11.62 -13.64
CA ALA A 78 8.11 -10.92 -13.02
C ALA A 78 9.31 -11.87 -12.86
N THR A 79 10.49 -11.27 -12.79
CA THR A 79 11.72 -11.98 -12.44
C THR A 79 11.56 -12.66 -11.08
N ALA A 80 11.84 -13.96 -11.00
CA ALA A 80 11.83 -14.68 -9.73
C ALA A 80 12.82 -14.05 -8.75
N TYR A 81 12.52 -14.10 -7.45
CA TYR A 81 13.35 -13.46 -6.41
C TYR A 81 14.82 -13.90 -6.47
N ALA A 82 15.06 -15.19 -6.72
CA ALA A 82 16.41 -15.75 -6.89
C ALA A 82 17.21 -15.08 -8.02
N ASP A 83 16.52 -14.64 -9.08
CA ASP A 83 17.11 -14.05 -10.27
C ASP A 83 17.17 -12.51 -10.21
N MET A 84 16.55 -11.89 -9.19
CA MET A 84 16.49 -10.43 -9.08
C MET A 84 17.88 -9.78 -8.97
N SER A 85 18.85 -10.45 -8.35
CA SER A 85 20.21 -9.94 -8.21
C SER A 85 20.94 -9.86 -9.58
N ALA A 86 20.78 -10.89 -10.41
CA ALA A 86 21.34 -10.96 -11.76
C ALA A 86 20.66 -9.95 -12.70
N VAL A 87 19.33 -9.82 -12.63
CA VAL A 87 18.59 -8.84 -13.42
C VAL A 87 18.92 -7.41 -12.99
N ARG A 88 19.12 -7.15 -11.69
CA ARG A 88 19.57 -5.84 -11.19
C ARG A 88 20.95 -5.48 -11.76
N ALA A 89 21.87 -6.44 -11.84
CA ALA A 89 23.18 -6.25 -12.46
C ALA A 89 23.10 -5.99 -13.98
N GLN A 90 22.16 -6.63 -14.69
CA GLN A 90 21.91 -6.37 -16.11
C GLN A 90 21.23 -5.03 -16.38
N ARG A 91 20.26 -4.60 -15.53
CA ARG A 91 19.53 -3.34 -15.68
C ARG A 91 20.43 -2.10 -15.58
N PHE A 92 21.54 -2.15 -14.84
CA PHE A 92 22.52 -1.05 -14.85
C PHE A 92 23.12 -0.79 -16.25
N ARG A 93 23.06 -1.75 -17.18
CA ARG A 93 23.53 -1.57 -18.57
C ARG A 93 22.45 -1.05 -19.53
N GLN A 94 21.17 -1.17 -19.19
CA GLN A 94 20.07 -0.67 -20.01
C GLN A 94 19.46 0.56 -19.34
N GLN A 95 19.91 1.75 -19.77
CA GLN A 95 19.31 3.03 -19.36
C GLN A 95 17.88 3.12 -19.93
N GLY A 96 16.92 2.56 -19.21
CA GLY A 96 15.50 2.70 -19.51
C GLY A 96 14.94 4.05 -19.07
N LEU A 97 13.81 4.45 -19.67
CA LEU A 97 13.04 5.63 -19.28
C LEU A 97 12.84 5.66 -17.75
N PRO A 98 13.08 6.80 -17.09
CA PRO A 98 12.87 6.90 -15.65
C PRO A 98 11.40 6.63 -15.34
N LEU A 99 11.11 5.82 -14.32
CA LEU A 99 9.75 5.49 -13.89
C LEU A 99 8.89 6.74 -13.64
N ALA A 100 9.52 7.82 -13.20
CA ALA A 100 8.88 9.12 -13.04
C ALA A 100 8.31 9.70 -14.35
N ALA A 101 8.89 9.40 -15.52
CA ALA A 101 8.37 9.82 -16.81
C ALA A 101 7.09 9.06 -17.19
N LEU A 102 6.95 7.79 -16.76
CA LEU A 102 5.73 7.00 -16.97
C LEU A 102 4.57 7.44 -16.07
N ARG A 103 4.86 7.94 -14.86
CA ARG A 103 3.84 8.51 -13.95
C ARG A 103 3.32 9.88 -14.40
N LYS A 104 4.12 10.62 -15.17
CA LYS A 104 3.88 12.03 -15.50
C LYS A 104 3.05 12.26 -16.75
N GLN A 105 2.47 11.24 -17.39
CA GLN A 105 1.65 11.50 -18.58
C GLN A 105 0.51 12.45 -18.20
N PRO A 106 0.54 13.73 -18.65
CA PRO A 106 -0.44 14.71 -18.25
C PRO A 106 -1.70 14.39 -19.01
N GLU A 107 -2.58 13.61 -18.39
CA GLU A 107 -3.89 13.38 -18.97
C GLU A 107 -4.77 14.61 -18.70
N ASP A 108 -5.21 15.27 -19.77
CA ASP A 108 -6.12 16.42 -19.69
C ASP A 108 -7.36 16.03 -18.87
N PRO A 109 -7.60 16.65 -17.70
CA PRO A 109 -8.76 16.36 -16.87
C PRO A 109 -10.08 16.50 -17.61
N PHE A 110 -10.17 17.32 -18.64
CA PHE A 110 -11.39 17.59 -19.40
C PHE A 110 -11.54 16.76 -20.68
N ALA A 111 -10.54 15.93 -21.02
CA ALA A 111 -10.66 15.03 -22.16
C ALA A 111 -11.89 14.14 -22.01
N GLU A 112 -12.67 14.02 -23.07
CA GLU A 112 -13.89 13.23 -23.07
C GLU A 112 -13.60 11.77 -22.73
N ILE A 113 -14.47 11.19 -21.88
CA ILE A 113 -14.38 9.78 -21.48
C ILE A 113 -15.56 9.07 -22.12
N GLU A 114 -15.25 8.21 -23.08
CA GLU A 114 -16.23 7.37 -23.76
C GLU A 114 -16.75 6.31 -22.79
N ILE A 115 -18.08 6.29 -22.59
CA ILE A 115 -18.74 5.24 -21.82
C ILE A 115 -19.00 4.06 -22.75
N ASP A 116 -18.33 2.95 -22.48
CA ASP A 116 -18.46 1.71 -23.22
C ASP A 116 -18.81 0.58 -22.25
N GLU A 117 -20.00 -0.01 -22.42
CA GLU A 117 -20.49 -1.08 -21.54
C GLU A 117 -19.62 -2.33 -21.64
N SER A 118 -19.02 -2.63 -22.80
CA SER A 118 -18.14 -3.78 -22.95
C SER A 118 -16.87 -3.61 -22.11
N LYS A 119 -16.22 -2.44 -22.19
CA LYS A 119 -15.05 -2.09 -21.37
C LYS A 119 -15.38 -2.09 -19.87
N LYS A 120 -16.62 -1.72 -19.51
CA LYS A 120 -17.09 -1.76 -18.12
C LYS A 120 -17.22 -3.20 -17.62
N LEU A 121 -17.85 -4.08 -18.40
CA LEU A 121 -17.96 -5.49 -18.05
C LEU A 121 -16.58 -6.16 -17.91
N ASP A 122 -15.66 -5.88 -18.83
CA ASP A 122 -14.26 -6.37 -18.74
C ASP A 122 -13.56 -5.85 -17.48
N SER A 123 -13.76 -4.57 -17.16
CA SER A 123 -13.18 -3.96 -15.97
C SER A 123 -13.74 -4.57 -14.68
N LEU A 124 -15.02 -4.90 -14.64
CA LEU A 124 -15.66 -5.56 -13.50
C LEU A 124 -15.18 -7.02 -13.36
N ALA A 125 -15.10 -7.76 -14.47
CA ALA A 125 -14.62 -9.14 -14.48
C ALA A 125 -13.18 -9.25 -13.98
N SER A 126 -12.27 -8.41 -14.49
CA SER A 126 -10.87 -8.38 -14.03
C SER A 126 -10.74 -8.03 -12.53
N ARG A 127 -11.69 -7.25 -12.00
CA ARG A 127 -11.73 -6.85 -10.59
C ARG A 127 -12.22 -7.98 -9.69
N GLU A 128 -13.15 -8.79 -10.19
CA GLU A 128 -13.71 -9.98 -9.54
C GLU A 128 -12.68 -11.12 -9.51
N GLU A 129 -11.95 -11.35 -10.61
CA GLU A 129 -10.92 -12.41 -10.71
C GLU A 129 -9.84 -12.33 -9.61
N ILE A 130 -9.49 -11.10 -9.19
CA ILE A 130 -8.44 -10.88 -8.19
C ILE A 130 -8.98 -10.72 -6.76
N ARG A 131 -10.26 -11.01 -6.51
CA ARG A 131 -10.89 -10.82 -5.19
C ARG A 131 -11.80 -12.00 -4.83
N ALA A 132 -11.76 -12.41 -3.57
CA ALA A 132 -12.68 -13.43 -3.07
C ALA A 132 -14.15 -12.97 -3.05
N TYR A 133 -14.40 -11.68 -2.81
CA TYR A 133 -15.75 -11.07 -2.80
C TYR A 133 -15.66 -9.55 -2.97
N ASN A 134 -16.78 -8.88 -3.21
CA ASN A 134 -16.81 -7.41 -3.25
C ASN A 134 -16.50 -6.80 -1.87
N GLY A 135 -15.27 -6.32 -1.70
CA GLY A 135 -14.79 -5.75 -0.44
C GLY A 135 -13.42 -6.32 -0.06
N ALA A 136 -13.16 -7.56 -0.45
CA ALA A 136 -11.87 -8.20 -0.23
C ALA A 136 -10.71 -7.36 -0.81
N PRO A 137 -9.57 -7.30 -0.11
CA PRO A 137 -8.33 -6.83 -0.70
C PRO A 137 -8.02 -7.62 -1.99
N PRO A 138 -7.61 -6.96 -3.08
CA PRO A 138 -7.14 -7.67 -4.26
C PRO A 138 -5.90 -8.50 -3.94
N THR A 139 -5.83 -9.70 -4.51
CA THR A 139 -4.59 -10.48 -4.58
C THR A 139 -3.61 -9.82 -5.54
N VAL A 140 -2.30 -10.06 -5.34
CA VAL A 140 -1.23 -9.51 -6.16
C VAL A 140 -0.96 -10.46 -7.32
N PRO A 141 -1.21 -10.08 -8.58
CA PRO A 141 -1.09 -10.97 -9.73
C PRO A 141 0.35 -11.11 -10.26
N HIS A 142 1.32 -10.54 -9.54
CA HIS A 142 2.73 -10.60 -9.88
C HIS A 142 3.56 -10.86 -8.61
N PRO A 143 4.76 -11.45 -8.75
CA PRO A 143 5.71 -11.56 -7.65
C PRO A 143 6.02 -10.20 -7.01
N ILE A 144 6.34 -10.22 -5.72
CA ILE A 144 6.70 -9.02 -4.94
C ILE A 144 7.94 -9.27 -4.08
N ASP A 145 8.62 -8.18 -3.74
CA ASP A 145 9.52 -8.16 -2.59
C ASP A 145 8.68 -7.81 -1.35
N GLN A 146 8.48 -8.79 -0.47
CA GLN A 146 7.62 -8.63 0.70
C GLN A 146 8.24 -7.76 1.80
N LEU A 147 9.54 -7.42 1.70
CA LEU A 147 10.28 -6.64 2.70
C LEU A 147 10.38 -5.15 2.34
N ASP A 148 10.12 -4.78 1.09
CA ASP A 148 10.28 -3.41 0.60
C ASP A 148 8.95 -2.78 0.16
N THR A 149 8.34 -1.99 1.04
CA THR A 149 7.12 -1.23 0.72
C THR A 149 7.34 -0.16 -0.35
N ALA A 150 8.56 0.36 -0.51
CA ALA A 150 8.85 1.37 -1.50
C ALA A 150 8.70 0.81 -2.93
N ALA A 151 8.97 -0.49 -3.11
CA ALA A 151 8.75 -1.18 -4.38
C ALA A 151 7.27 -1.16 -4.80
N CYS A 152 6.35 -1.41 -3.87
CA CYS A 152 4.90 -1.34 -4.12
C CYS A 152 4.47 0.09 -4.48
N MET A 153 4.91 1.06 -3.69
CA MET A 153 4.56 2.47 -3.88
C MET A 153 5.10 3.05 -5.18
N ALA A 154 6.15 2.45 -5.74
CA ALA A 154 6.70 2.89 -7.01
C ALA A 154 5.70 2.80 -8.18
N CYS A 155 4.72 1.90 -8.09
CA CYS A 155 3.69 1.74 -9.12
C CYS A 155 2.29 2.05 -8.59
N HIS A 156 1.99 1.70 -7.34
CA HIS A 156 0.65 1.80 -6.78
C HIS A 156 0.38 3.11 -6.04
N GLY A 157 1.39 3.92 -5.71
CA GLY A 157 1.18 5.17 -4.96
C GLY A 157 0.26 6.15 -5.67
N GLU A 158 0.66 6.59 -6.87
CA GLU A 158 -0.18 7.44 -7.75
C GLU A 158 -0.82 6.66 -8.90
N GLY A 159 -0.59 5.35 -8.95
CA GLY A 159 -0.89 4.53 -10.11
C GLY A 159 0.15 4.69 -11.23
N LEU A 160 0.10 3.76 -12.18
CA LEU A 160 0.97 3.74 -13.34
C LEU A 160 0.19 3.22 -14.54
N LYS A 161 0.39 3.84 -15.71
CA LYS A 161 -0.18 3.37 -16.98
C LYS A 161 0.90 3.47 -18.05
N SER A 162 1.11 2.38 -18.76
CA SER A 162 1.91 2.32 -19.99
C SER A 162 1.04 1.80 -21.14
N ALA A 163 1.63 1.60 -22.32
CA ALA A 163 0.92 1.03 -23.46
C ALA A 163 0.38 -0.39 -23.19
N SER A 164 1.06 -1.16 -22.33
CA SER A 164 0.74 -2.58 -22.07
C SER A 164 0.47 -2.91 -20.60
N LEU A 165 0.85 -2.04 -19.66
CA LEU A 165 0.74 -2.31 -18.23
C LEU A 165 -0.06 -1.22 -17.53
N ARG A 166 -0.77 -1.63 -16.48
CA ARG A 166 -1.49 -0.73 -15.58
C ARG A 166 -1.29 -1.19 -14.15
N ALA A 167 -0.88 -0.28 -13.28
CA ALA A 167 -0.95 -0.43 -11.84
C ALA A 167 -2.02 0.52 -11.31
N SER A 168 -3.03 -0.03 -10.64
CA SER A 168 -4.05 0.78 -9.99
C SER A 168 -3.42 1.64 -8.89
N LYS A 169 -3.88 2.89 -8.80
CA LYS A 169 -3.57 3.76 -7.68
C LYS A 169 -4.16 3.19 -6.39
N MET A 170 -3.50 3.41 -5.26
CA MET A 170 -3.94 2.96 -3.96
C MET A 170 -5.24 3.66 -3.56
N PRO A 171 -6.30 2.92 -3.19
CA PRO A 171 -7.61 3.50 -2.90
C PRO A 171 -7.76 3.94 -1.43
N HIS A 172 -6.75 3.68 -0.59
CA HIS A 172 -6.73 3.94 0.84
C HIS A 172 -5.46 4.72 1.23
N PRO A 173 -5.39 5.29 2.46
CA PRO A 173 -4.16 5.90 2.95
C PRO A 173 -2.97 4.94 2.94
N TYR A 174 -1.76 5.50 2.99
CA TYR A 174 -0.55 4.69 3.03
C TYR A 174 -0.47 3.82 4.30
N TYR A 175 -0.13 2.55 4.13
CA TYR A 175 0.21 1.61 5.20
C TYR A 175 1.57 0.97 4.91
N SER A 176 2.37 0.75 5.96
CA SER A 176 3.73 0.23 5.85
C SER A 176 3.82 -1.30 5.78
N ASN A 177 2.70 -2.01 5.67
CA ASN A 177 2.69 -3.47 5.51
C ASN A 177 1.58 -3.89 4.54
N CYS A 178 1.87 -3.82 3.25
CA CYS A 178 0.90 -4.14 2.21
C CYS A 178 0.48 -5.62 2.24
N THR A 179 1.42 -6.50 2.59
CA THR A 179 1.23 -7.96 2.58
C THR A 179 0.42 -8.50 3.75
N GLN A 180 0.09 -7.64 4.72
CA GLN A 180 -0.91 -7.96 5.74
C GLN A 180 -2.30 -8.20 5.14
N CYS A 181 -2.62 -7.51 4.03
CA CYS A 181 -3.93 -7.60 3.37
C CYS A 181 -3.83 -8.16 1.94
N HIS A 182 -2.76 -7.84 1.21
CA HIS A 182 -2.58 -8.25 -0.17
C HIS A 182 -1.64 -9.44 -0.28
N VAL A 183 -2.15 -10.57 -0.73
CA VAL A 183 -1.37 -11.81 -0.90
C VAL A 183 -1.10 -12.10 -2.37
N GLU A 184 0.07 -12.64 -2.69
CA GLU A 184 0.40 -13.11 -4.04
C GLU A 184 -0.60 -14.19 -4.49
N GLN A 185 -1.08 -14.09 -5.74
CA GLN A 185 -1.99 -15.08 -6.31
C GLN A 185 -1.38 -16.47 -6.41
N GLN A 186 -0.07 -16.52 -6.70
CA GLN A 186 0.68 -17.76 -6.85
C GLN A 186 1.81 -17.74 -5.80
N ALA A 187 1.50 -18.18 -4.59
CA ALA A 187 2.51 -18.31 -3.55
C ALA A 187 3.43 -19.49 -3.87
N ASN A 188 4.74 -19.25 -3.90
CA ASN A 188 5.75 -20.28 -4.16
C ASN A 188 5.87 -21.35 -3.04
N PHE A 189 5.07 -21.26 -1.96
CA PHE A 189 5.26 -22.03 -0.73
C PHE A 189 4.02 -22.78 -0.23
N VAL A 190 3.02 -23.05 -1.08
CA VAL A 190 1.92 -23.92 -0.64
C VAL A 190 2.42 -25.36 -0.60
N PHE A 191 2.59 -25.90 0.62
CA PHE A 191 2.83 -27.34 0.81
C PHE A 191 1.65 -28.09 0.16
N ALA A 192 1.94 -28.91 -0.86
CA ALA A 192 0.94 -29.65 -1.63
C ALA A 192 0.02 -30.54 -0.77
N SER A 193 0.38 -30.80 0.49
CA SER A 193 -0.38 -31.58 1.45
C SER A 193 -1.49 -30.83 2.20
N ALA A 194 -1.72 -29.53 1.94
CA ALA A 194 -2.69 -28.72 2.68
C ALA A 194 -3.77 -28.04 1.81
N VAL A 195 -4.01 -28.54 0.60
CA VAL A 195 -5.10 -28.04 -0.26
C VAL A 195 -6.39 -28.74 0.13
N PHE A 196 -7.27 -28.03 0.84
CA PHE A 196 -8.65 -28.45 1.10
C PHE A 196 -9.58 -27.68 0.15
N GLU A 197 -10.59 -28.37 -0.37
CA GLU A 197 -11.63 -27.70 -1.15
C GLU A 197 -12.39 -26.71 -0.26
N ASN A 198 -12.64 -25.51 -0.80
CA ASN A 198 -13.42 -24.47 -0.15
C ASN A 198 -14.67 -24.20 -0.99
N SER A 199 -15.86 -24.29 -0.39
CA SER A 199 -17.16 -24.00 -1.03
C SER A 199 -17.58 -22.53 -0.90
N PHE A 200 -16.74 -21.66 -0.34
CA PHE A 200 -17.01 -20.24 -0.20
C PHE A 200 -17.30 -19.59 -1.57
N THR A 201 -18.45 -18.95 -1.67
CA THR A 201 -18.84 -18.15 -2.81
C THR A 201 -19.06 -16.71 -2.36
N GLY A 202 -18.25 -15.79 -2.88
CA GLY A 202 -18.37 -14.38 -2.57
C GLY A 202 -19.60 -13.71 -3.18
N LEU A 203 -20.02 -12.59 -2.61
CA LEU A 203 -21.03 -11.72 -3.22
C LEU A 203 -20.44 -11.03 -4.45
N LYS A 204 -21.18 -11.07 -5.57
CA LYS A 204 -20.81 -10.36 -6.80
C LYS A 204 -20.76 -8.85 -6.57
N ALA A 205 -19.82 -8.20 -7.26
CA ALA A 205 -19.77 -6.74 -7.27
C ALA A 205 -20.99 -6.18 -8.02
N PRO A 206 -21.67 -5.15 -7.47
CA PRO A 206 -22.75 -4.49 -8.18
C PRO A 206 -22.20 -3.71 -9.38
N THR A 207 -22.99 -3.66 -10.45
CA THR A 207 -22.62 -3.05 -11.74
C THR A 207 -22.94 -1.55 -11.81
N SER A 208 -23.85 -1.07 -10.95
CA SER A 208 -24.24 0.34 -10.82
C SER A 208 -24.99 0.58 -9.52
N GLY A 209 -24.98 1.81 -9.02
CA GLY A 209 -25.88 2.23 -7.93
C GLY A 209 -27.23 2.73 -8.42
N SER A 210 -28.21 2.72 -7.52
CA SER A 210 -29.53 3.29 -7.76
C SER A 210 -29.46 4.82 -7.95
N ARG A 211 -30.51 5.38 -8.54
CA ARG A 211 -30.69 6.82 -8.73
C ARG A 211 -32.04 7.23 -8.13
N ALA A 212 -32.11 8.42 -7.56
CA ALA A 212 -33.36 8.95 -7.03
C ALA A 212 -34.38 9.26 -8.15
N TYR A 213 -33.90 9.71 -9.31
CA TYR A 213 -34.68 9.99 -10.51
C TYR A 213 -33.79 9.93 -11.77
N THR A 214 -34.39 9.95 -12.96
CA THR A 214 -33.67 9.96 -14.24
C THR A 214 -32.73 11.16 -14.33
N GLY A 215 -31.44 10.91 -14.52
CA GLY A 215 -30.41 11.95 -14.58
C GLY A 215 -29.79 12.32 -13.22
N ALA A 216 -30.39 11.95 -12.09
CA ALA A 216 -29.75 12.12 -10.78
C ALA A 216 -28.45 11.31 -10.69
N PRO A 217 -27.38 11.81 -10.05
CA PRO A 217 -26.15 11.02 -9.84
C PRO A 217 -26.44 9.65 -9.21
N PRO A 218 -25.73 8.59 -9.62
CA PRO A 218 -25.87 7.28 -8.98
C PRO A 218 -25.30 7.31 -7.57
N VAL A 219 -25.95 6.59 -6.67
CA VAL A 219 -25.41 6.25 -5.35
C VAL A 219 -24.15 5.38 -5.53
N ILE A 220 -23.20 5.48 -4.62
CA ILE A 220 -21.99 4.65 -4.63
C ILE A 220 -22.38 3.20 -4.28
N PRO A 221 -22.19 2.22 -5.20
CA PRO A 221 -22.67 0.86 -4.99
C PRO A 221 -21.64 -0.01 -4.26
N HIS A 222 -20.73 0.55 -3.47
CA HIS A 222 -19.76 -0.23 -2.71
C HIS A 222 -19.38 0.50 -1.44
N SER A 223 -18.76 -0.21 -0.50
CA SER A 223 -18.20 0.44 0.67
C SER A 223 -17.12 1.45 0.26
N THR A 224 -17.07 2.60 0.94
CA THR A 224 -15.98 3.58 0.82
C THR A 224 -14.84 3.26 1.79
N TRP A 225 -15.06 2.45 2.82
CA TRP A 225 -13.98 2.01 3.71
C TRP A 225 -12.86 1.29 2.92
N MET A 226 -11.62 1.71 3.15
CA MET A 226 -10.43 1.33 2.35
C MET A 226 -10.55 1.64 0.84
N ARG A 227 -11.47 2.54 0.45
CA ARG A 227 -11.72 3.03 -0.92
C ARG A 227 -12.04 4.53 -0.96
N ASN A 228 -11.34 5.28 -0.10
CA ASN A 228 -11.55 6.71 0.10
C ASN A 228 -10.99 7.58 -1.04
N ASP A 229 -10.00 7.09 -1.81
CA ASP A 229 -9.55 7.77 -3.03
C ASP A 229 -10.38 7.29 -4.22
N CYS A 230 -11.46 8.00 -4.54
CA CYS A 230 -12.36 7.65 -5.64
C CYS A 230 -11.63 7.57 -6.99
N LEU A 231 -10.62 8.41 -7.22
CA LEU A 231 -9.87 8.46 -8.47
C LEU A 231 -8.95 7.25 -8.66
N SER A 232 -8.76 6.43 -7.63
CA SER A 232 -8.06 5.14 -7.77
C SER A 232 -8.73 4.17 -8.73
N CYS A 233 -10.07 4.17 -8.75
CA CYS A 233 -10.91 3.31 -9.58
C CYS A 233 -11.66 4.11 -10.66
N HIS A 234 -11.91 5.40 -10.40
CA HIS A 234 -12.67 6.27 -11.28
C HIS A 234 -11.84 7.37 -11.95
N GLY A 235 -10.53 7.40 -11.73
CA GLY A 235 -9.61 8.34 -12.37
C GLY A 235 -9.06 7.82 -13.69
N ARG A 236 -8.20 8.63 -14.33
CA ARG A 236 -7.73 8.36 -15.70
C ARG A 236 -6.74 7.20 -15.85
N VAL A 237 -6.00 6.92 -14.78
CA VAL A 237 -5.14 5.73 -14.70
C VAL A 237 -5.91 4.44 -14.44
N ALA A 238 -7.19 4.55 -14.04
CA ALA A 238 -8.03 3.39 -13.76
C ALA A 238 -8.44 2.62 -15.03
N ALA A 239 -9.10 1.48 -14.83
CA ALA A 239 -9.60 0.67 -15.94
C ALA A 239 -10.61 1.48 -16.77
N PRO A 240 -10.56 1.43 -18.12
CA PRO A 240 -11.33 2.34 -18.98
C PRO A 240 -12.83 2.35 -18.69
N GLY A 241 -13.43 1.19 -18.41
CA GLY A 241 -14.86 1.08 -18.14
C GLY A 241 -15.30 1.49 -16.74
N MET A 242 -14.37 1.88 -15.87
CA MET A 242 -14.68 2.40 -14.52
C MET A 242 -14.41 3.89 -14.40
N GLN A 243 -13.92 4.57 -15.44
CA GLN A 243 -13.56 5.99 -15.36
C GLN A 243 -14.80 6.86 -15.16
N SER A 244 -14.67 7.88 -14.31
CA SER A 244 -15.68 8.92 -14.12
C SER A 244 -15.65 9.86 -15.31
N THR A 245 -16.79 10.28 -15.84
CA THR A 245 -16.87 11.28 -16.92
C THR A 245 -16.51 12.70 -16.47
N HIS A 246 -16.33 12.91 -15.17
CA HIS A 246 -16.01 14.20 -14.58
C HIS A 246 -14.90 14.08 -13.51
N PRO A 247 -13.70 13.62 -13.87
CA PRO A 247 -12.63 13.36 -12.90
C PRO A 247 -12.03 14.64 -12.30
N TRP A 248 -12.32 15.82 -12.85
CA TRP A 248 -11.90 17.12 -12.31
C TRP A 248 -12.70 17.57 -11.09
N ARG A 249 -13.78 16.85 -10.73
CA ARG A 249 -14.58 17.16 -9.54
C ARG A 249 -13.79 16.79 -8.28
N ALA A 250 -13.50 17.78 -7.45
CA ALA A 250 -12.69 17.59 -6.24
C ALA A 250 -13.41 16.80 -5.13
N ASN A 251 -14.74 16.83 -5.09
CA ASN A 251 -15.53 16.15 -4.06
C ASN A 251 -16.64 15.29 -4.69
N CYS A 252 -16.38 13.99 -4.83
CA CYS A 252 -17.32 13.04 -5.42
C CYS A 252 -18.56 12.86 -4.53
N LEU A 253 -18.39 12.89 -3.21
CA LEU A 253 -19.43 12.64 -2.21
C LEU A 253 -20.47 13.78 -2.13
N GLN A 254 -20.18 14.94 -2.72
CA GLN A 254 -21.16 16.01 -2.84
C GLN A 254 -22.39 15.60 -3.67
N CYS A 255 -22.18 14.74 -4.67
CA CYS A 255 -23.23 14.32 -5.60
C CYS A 255 -23.51 12.82 -5.50
N HIS A 256 -22.47 12.01 -5.30
CA HIS A 256 -22.59 10.56 -5.16
C HIS A 256 -22.73 10.21 -3.69
N GLY A 257 -23.97 10.09 -3.22
CA GLY A 257 -24.26 9.59 -1.88
C GLY A 257 -23.78 8.16 -1.71
N GLU A 258 -23.32 7.82 -0.51
CA GLU A 258 -22.92 6.46 -0.16
C GLU A 258 -24.15 5.54 -0.04
N SER A 259 -24.00 4.27 -0.43
CA SER A 259 -25.05 3.29 -0.17
C SER A 259 -25.14 3.02 1.33
N SER A 260 -26.25 3.42 1.95
CA SER A 260 -26.52 3.18 3.37
C SER A 260 -26.62 1.70 3.73
N GLN A 261 -26.71 0.78 2.77
CA GLN A 261 -26.67 -0.66 3.03
C GLN A 261 -25.23 -1.19 3.06
N LEU A 262 -24.35 -0.63 2.23
CA LEU A 262 -22.98 -1.11 2.03
C LEU A 262 -21.95 -0.37 2.87
N ASN A 263 -22.29 0.83 3.35
CA ASN A 263 -21.47 1.66 4.23
C ASN A 263 -22.03 1.75 5.65
N GLN A 264 -22.71 0.70 6.10
CA GLN A 264 -23.02 0.59 7.51
C GLN A 264 -21.74 0.19 8.26
N ASP A 265 -21.30 1.02 9.21
CA ASP A 265 -20.58 0.55 10.39
C ASP A 265 -21.56 -0.31 11.18
N LYS A 266 -21.84 -1.53 10.70
CA LYS A 266 -22.71 -2.47 11.41
C LYS A 266 -21.98 -2.95 12.65
N PHE A 267 -22.05 -2.18 13.73
CA PHE A 267 -22.17 -2.78 15.05
C PHE A 267 -23.58 -3.39 15.12
N GLU A 268 -23.82 -4.48 14.38
CA GLU A 268 -24.96 -5.33 14.70
C GLU A 268 -24.68 -5.88 16.12
N GLU A 269 -25.57 -5.59 17.08
CA GLU A 269 -25.47 -6.08 18.46
C GLU A 269 -25.37 -7.62 18.53
N ILE A 270 -25.70 -8.32 17.43
CA ILE A 270 -25.60 -9.77 17.30
C ILE A 270 -25.04 -10.10 15.90
N PRO A 271 -23.83 -10.68 15.78
CA PRO A 271 -23.29 -11.09 14.49
C PRO A 271 -24.11 -12.24 13.89
N GLN A 272 -24.56 -12.10 12.64
CA GLN A 272 -25.40 -13.10 11.94
C GLN A 272 -24.75 -14.49 11.78
N PHE A 273 -23.43 -14.60 11.97
CA PHE A 273 -22.67 -15.86 11.89
C PHE A 273 -22.66 -16.66 13.20
N LEU A 274 -23.25 -16.14 14.29
CA LEU A 274 -23.48 -16.88 15.53
C LEU A 274 -24.91 -17.44 15.61
N ALA A 275 -25.42 -18.01 14.52
CA ALA A 275 -26.44 -19.04 14.68
C ALA A 275 -25.75 -20.18 15.46
N VAL A 276 -25.96 -20.21 16.78
CA VAL A 276 -25.46 -21.25 17.66
C VAL A 276 -25.88 -22.57 17.02
N PRO A 277 -24.93 -23.44 16.60
CA PRO A 277 -25.33 -24.73 16.07
C PRO A 277 -26.15 -25.42 17.15
N VAL A 278 -27.38 -25.80 16.80
CA VAL A 278 -28.19 -26.67 17.64
C VAL A 278 -27.36 -27.93 17.81
N LEU A 279 -26.77 -28.12 18.99
CA LEU A 279 -26.17 -29.39 19.36
C LEU A 279 -27.29 -30.42 19.24
N LEU A 280 -27.21 -31.25 18.20
CA LEU A 280 -28.04 -32.44 18.13
C LEU A 280 -27.68 -33.27 19.36
N ASP A 281 -28.65 -33.46 20.25
CA ASP A 281 -28.55 -34.39 21.37
C ASP A 281 -28.24 -35.78 20.79
N ILE A 282 -26.97 -36.15 20.86
CA ILE A 282 -26.49 -37.51 20.60
C ILE A 282 -26.81 -38.37 21.81
N ASN A 283 -28.10 -38.69 21.97
CA ASN A 283 -28.59 -39.73 22.87
C ASN A 283 -29.83 -40.38 22.23
N GLU A 284 -29.62 -41.17 21.19
CA GLU A 284 -30.44 -42.34 20.84
C GLU A 284 -29.54 -43.46 20.30
#